data_AF-U5PZD4-F1
#
_entry.id   AF-U5PZD4-F1
#
_cell.length_a   1.000
_cell.length_b   1.000
_cell.length_c   1.000
_cell.angle_alpha   90.00
_cell.angle_beta   90.00
_cell.angle_gamma   90.00
#
_symmetry.space_group_name_H-M   'P 1'
#
loop_
_entity.id
_entity.type
_entity.pdbx_description
1 polymer ?
#
loop_
_entity_poly.entity_id
_entity_poly.type
_entity_poly.pdbx_seq_one_letter_code
_entity_poly.pdbx_strand_id
1 'polypeptide(L)' 'PCTPEVKQVKDKLPEALETSCSKCTDKQKEMGKTLAQEVKKNHPDIWKQLVAKYDPQGKYQQAWKDFLQE' A
#
# COMPACT_ATOMS: atom_id res chain seq x y z
N PRO A 1 18.11 4.49 -5.67
CA PRO A 1 17.38 5.50 -6.48
C PRO A 1 15.96 5.00 -6.82
N CYS A 2 14.92 5.71 -6.43
CA CYS A 2 13.53 5.40 -6.84
C CYS A 2 13.19 6.16 -8.13
N THR A 3 12.43 5.54 -9.04
CA THR A 3 11.88 6.24 -10.21
C THR A 3 10.83 7.28 -9.79
N PRO A 4 10.57 8.32 -10.61
CA PRO A 4 9.59 9.35 -10.30
C PRO A 4 8.20 8.78 -9.99
N GLU A 5 7.79 7.74 -10.72
CA GLU A 5 6.51 7.04 -10.51
C GLU A 5 6.47 6.36 -9.14
N VAL A 6 7.55 5.69 -8.74
CA VAL A 6 7.64 5.04 -7.41
C VAL A 6 7.66 6.08 -6.28
N LYS A 7 8.19 7.28 -6.52
CA LYS A 7 8.14 8.38 -5.55
C LYS A 7 6.70 8.88 -5.36
N GLN A 8 5.96 9.07 -6.45
CA GLN A 8 4.55 9.46 -6.38
C GLN A 8 3.69 8.41 -5.65
N VAL A 9 3.94 7.12 -5.89
CA VAL A 9 3.24 6.03 -5.16
C VAL A 9 3.55 6.09 -3.67
N LYS A 10 4.81 6.32 -3.27
CA LYS A 10 5.19 6.46 -1.86
C LYS A 10 4.49 7.65 -1.18
N ASP A 11 4.41 8.79 -1.85
CA ASP A 11 3.79 10.00 -1.30
C ASP A 11 2.26 9.86 -1.21
N LYS A 12 1.65 9.11 -2.13
CA LYS A 12 0.21 8.85 -2.17
C LYS A 12 -0.25 7.65 -1.34
N LEU A 13 0.68 6.80 -0.90
CA LEU A 13 0.38 5.62 -0.08
C LEU A 13 -0.48 5.96 1.15
N PRO A 14 -0.11 6.91 2.03
CA PRO A 14 -0.92 7.18 3.23
C PRO A 14 -2.34 7.67 2.90
N GLU A 15 -2.51 8.53 1.89
CA GLU A 15 -3.83 8.97 1.41
C GLU A 15 -4.64 7.80 0.83
N ALA A 16 -3.99 6.92 0.07
CA ALA A 16 -4.61 5.73 -0.49
C ALA A 16 -5.06 4.74 0.61
N LEU A 17 -4.36 4.67 1.72
CA LEU A 17 -4.74 3.80 2.84
C LEU A 17 -5.88 4.36 3.67
N GLU A 18 -5.85 5.66 3.92
CA GLU A 18 -6.92 6.35 4.66
C GLU A 18 -8.24 6.36 3.88
N THR A 19 -8.17 6.54 2.56
CA THR A 19 -9.35 6.69 1.71
C THR A 19 -9.70 5.45 0.88
N SER A 20 -9.08 4.31 1.18
CA SER A 20 -9.20 3.08 0.34
C SER A 20 -8.96 3.34 -1.15
N CYS A 21 -7.99 4.21 -1.44
CA CYS A 21 -7.59 4.59 -2.80
C CYS A 21 -8.76 5.21 -3.59
N SER A 22 -9.63 6.00 -2.94
CA SER A 22 -10.81 6.62 -3.57
C SER A 22 -10.49 7.46 -4.83
N LYS A 23 -9.26 8.00 -4.91
CA LYS A 23 -8.77 8.78 -6.07
C LYS A 23 -7.92 7.96 -7.05
N CYS A 24 -7.70 6.68 -6.78
CA CYS A 24 -6.92 5.81 -7.64
C CYS A 24 -7.79 5.23 -8.74
N THR A 25 -7.23 5.08 -9.93
CA THR A 25 -7.90 4.34 -11.01
C THR A 25 -7.97 2.85 -10.66
N ASP A 26 -8.93 2.12 -11.24
CA ASP A 26 -9.07 0.68 -10.97
C ASP A 26 -7.79 -0.08 -11.31
N LYS A 27 -7.09 0.32 -12.38
CA LYS A 27 -5.80 -0.22 -12.76
C LYS A 27 -4.72 0.01 -11.69
N GLN A 28 -4.69 1.18 -11.06
CA GLN A 28 -3.76 1.46 -9.96
C GLN A 28 -4.10 0.66 -8.71
N LYS A 29 -5.39 0.43 -8.43
CA LYS A 29 -5.83 -0.40 -7.30
C LYS A 29 -5.40 -1.85 -7.51
N GLU A 30 -5.62 -2.44 -8.68
CA GLU A 30 -5.19 -3.81 -8.98
C GLU A 30 -3.67 -3.98 -8.92
N MET A 31 -2.92 -3.04 -9.51
CA MET A 31 -1.45 -3.05 -9.42
C MET A 31 -0.98 -2.90 -7.99
N GLY A 32 -1.62 -2.03 -7.20
CA GLY A 32 -1.33 -1.86 -5.77
C GLY A 32 -1.58 -3.12 -4.95
N LYS A 33 -2.71 -3.81 -5.18
CA LYS A 33 -3.03 -5.11 -4.59
C LYS A 33 -1.94 -6.14 -4.91
N THR A 34 -1.63 -6.30 -6.19
CA THR A 34 -0.65 -7.29 -6.67
C THR A 34 0.74 -7.03 -6.06
N LEU A 35 1.20 -5.78 -6.10
CA LEU A 35 2.49 -5.39 -5.50
C LEU A 35 2.52 -5.63 -3.99
N ALA A 36 1.45 -5.25 -3.28
CA ALA A 36 1.37 -5.43 -1.83
C ALA A 36 1.37 -6.91 -1.45
N GLN A 37 0.64 -7.76 -2.18
CA GLN A 37 0.65 -9.21 -1.98
C GLN A 37 2.03 -9.82 -2.25
N GLU A 38 2.68 -9.43 -3.36
CA GLU A 38 4.04 -9.86 -3.71
C GLU A 38 5.07 -9.44 -2.65
N VAL A 39 5.06 -8.18 -2.22
CA VAL A 39 5.95 -7.67 -1.18
C VAL A 39 5.69 -8.36 0.15
N LYS A 40 4.43 -8.60 0.52
CA LYS A 40 4.08 -9.31 1.76
C LYS A 40 4.55 -10.78 1.73
N LYS A 41 4.49 -11.43 0.57
CA LYS A 41 4.89 -12.84 0.39
C LYS A 41 6.40 -13.01 0.32
N ASN A 42 7.08 -12.21 -0.51
CA ASN A 42 8.50 -12.37 -0.84
C ASN A 42 9.41 -11.51 0.06
N HIS A 43 8.90 -10.42 0.62
CA HIS A 43 9.66 -9.46 1.43
C HIS A 43 8.91 -9.00 2.70
N PRO A 44 8.56 -9.93 3.61
CA PRO A 44 7.76 -9.63 4.80
C PRO A 44 8.41 -8.59 5.74
N ASP A 45 9.75 -8.50 5.78
CA ASP A 45 10.45 -7.48 6.57
C ASP A 45 10.29 -6.08 6.00
N ILE A 46 10.30 -5.95 4.67
CA ILE A 46 10.01 -4.69 3.99
C ILE A 46 8.55 -4.32 4.22
N TRP A 47 7.64 -5.28 4.12
CA TRP A 47 6.24 -5.08 4.42
C TRP A 47 6.02 -4.54 5.84
N LYS A 48 6.65 -5.14 6.86
CA LYS A 48 6.59 -4.65 8.24
C LYS A 48 7.10 -3.22 8.37
N GLN A 49 8.21 -2.88 7.71
CA GLN A 49 8.74 -1.51 7.72
C GLN A 49 7.81 -0.51 7.03
N LEU A 50 7.17 -0.89 5.92
CA LEU A 50 6.18 -0.07 5.24
C LEU A 50 4.96 0.17 6.12
N VAL A 51 4.41 -0.89 6.72
CA VAL A 51 3.27 -0.77 7.65
C VAL A 51 3.65 0.08 8.86
N ALA A 52 4.81 -0.13 9.48
CA ALA A 52 5.27 0.69 10.60
C ALA A 52 5.49 2.17 10.21
N LYS A 53 5.91 2.43 8.97
CA LYS A 53 6.15 3.80 8.47
C LYS A 53 4.87 4.56 8.14
N TYR A 54 3.91 3.90 7.49
CA TYR A 54 2.70 4.54 6.99
C TYR A 54 1.48 4.33 7.90
N ASP A 55 1.48 3.28 8.71
CA ASP A 55 0.44 2.95 9.69
C ASP A 55 1.04 2.52 11.05
N PRO A 56 1.81 3.39 11.72
CA PRO A 56 2.43 3.08 13.02
C PRO A 56 1.40 2.79 14.13
N GLN A 57 0.18 3.32 14.00
CA GLN A 57 -0.91 3.14 14.97
C GLN A 57 -1.80 1.93 14.66
N GLY A 58 -1.59 1.26 13.51
CA GLY A 58 -2.41 0.14 13.07
C GLY A 58 -3.85 0.51 12.69
N LYS A 59 -4.14 1.80 12.43
CA LYS A 59 -5.48 2.31 12.10
C LYS A 59 -5.99 1.79 10.77
N TYR A 60 -5.09 1.50 9.84
CA TYR A 60 -5.42 1.09 8.47
C TYR A 60 -5.19 -0.40 8.23
N GLN A 61 -4.79 -1.18 9.25
CA GLN A 61 -4.56 -2.62 9.09
C GLN A 61 -5.81 -3.37 8.61
N GLN A 62 -7.00 -2.97 9.07
CA GLN A 62 -8.25 -3.58 8.61
C GLN A 62 -8.54 -3.17 7.16
N ALA A 63 -8.44 -1.88 6.83
CA ALA A 63 -8.58 -1.41 5.45
C ALA A 63 -7.57 -2.07 4.49
N TRP A 64 -6.33 -2.32 4.93
CA TRP A 64 -5.34 -3.11 4.18
C TRP A 64 -5.78 -4.55 3.98
N LYS A 65 -6.33 -5.21 5.00
CA LYS A 65 -6.84 -6.57 4.86
C LYS A 65 -7.99 -6.61 3.86
N ASP A 66 -8.96 -5.72 4.02
CA ASP A 66 -10.13 -5.63 3.14
C ASP A 66 -9.68 -5.31 1.70
N PHE A 67 -8.81 -4.32 1.52
CA PHE A 67 -8.22 -3.97 0.23
C PHE A 67 -7.33 -5.08 -0.37
N LEU A 68 -6.83 -6.06 0.39
CA LEU A 68 -6.01 -7.16 -0.15
C LEU A 68 -6.77 -8.47 -0.30
N GLN A 69 -7.94 -8.60 0.33
CA GLN A 69 -8.79 -9.79 0.30
C GLN A 69 -9.93 -9.68 -0.71
N GLU A 70 -10.30 -8.47 -1.12
CA GLU A 70 -11.27 -8.22 -2.20
C GLU A 70 -10.71 -8.58 -3.58
#